data_AF-A0A850SRJ5-F1
#
_entry.id   AF-A0A850SRJ5-F1
#
_cell.length_a   1.000
_cell.length_b   1.000
_cell.length_c   1.000
_cell.angle_alpha   90.00
_cell.angle_beta   90.00
_cell.angle_gamma   90.00
#
_symmetry.space_group_name_H-M   'P 1'
#
loop_
_entity.id
_entity.type
_entity.pdbx_description
1 polymer ?
#
loop_
_entity_poly.entity_id
_entity_poly.type
_entity_poly.pdbx_seq_one_letter_code
_entity_poly.pdbx_strand_id
1 'polypeptide(L)'
;MLNLILAFAAAAEEATHGAAEAPAGIFEDPTFWVLVAFLVVIAILARADVPKRIVGVLDKRAQSIADELDRARALRDEAQELLAKYQRRQREAEEEAESIIEQAKIDAERIADEARAKIEEQLERRAKAAEEKIARAEAQAIAEVRSRTVDIAIEAARDIIRSRMDQGAQSALAERAIDELGGKLH
;
A
#
# COMPACT_ATOMS: atom_id res chain seq x y z
N MET A 1 -57.56 -33.83 10.86
CA MET A 1 -58.09 -34.40 9.58
C MET A 1 -58.70 -35.79 9.74
N LEU A 2 -58.38 -36.54 10.81
CA LEU A 2 -58.91 -37.89 11.05
C LEU A 2 -60.44 -37.93 11.26
N ASN A 3 -61.03 -36.93 11.93
CA ASN A 3 -62.47 -36.90 12.21
C ASN A 3 -63.36 -36.70 10.98
N LEU A 4 -62.83 -36.17 9.87
CA LEU A 4 -63.63 -35.94 8.66
C LEU A 4 -63.76 -37.23 7.82
N ILE A 5 -62.71 -38.06 7.83
CA ILE A 5 -62.69 -39.37 7.15
C ILE A 5 -63.54 -40.39 7.93
N LEU A 6 -63.49 -40.36 9.27
CA LEU A 6 -64.30 -41.22 10.13
C LEU A 6 -65.80 -40.90 10.04
N ALA A 7 -66.18 -39.62 9.92
CA ALA A 7 -67.58 -39.25 9.70
C ALA A 7 -68.11 -39.69 8.32
N PHE A 8 -67.24 -39.69 7.30
CA PHE A 8 -67.60 -40.17 5.96
C PHE A 8 -67.70 -41.70 5.89
N ALA A 9 -66.83 -42.42 6.60
CA ALA A 9 -66.86 -43.89 6.69
C ALA A 9 -68.10 -44.40 7.43
N ALA A 10 -68.49 -43.76 8.54
CA ALA A 10 -69.71 -44.14 9.28
C ALA A 10 -71.00 -43.90 8.46
N ALA A 11 -71.03 -42.87 7.61
CA ALA A 11 -72.17 -42.61 6.72
C ALA A 11 -72.25 -43.58 5.53
N ALA A 12 -71.12 -44.20 5.14
CA ALA A 12 -71.08 -45.14 4.02
C ALA A 12 -71.57 -46.55 4.39
N GLU A 13 -71.54 -46.92 5.68
CA GLU A 13 -71.91 -48.25 6.16
C GLU A 13 -73.43 -48.45 6.26
N GLU A 14 -74.20 -47.39 6.57
CA GLU A 14 -75.68 -47.43 6.62
C GLU A 14 -76.35 -47.47 5.23
N ALA A 15 -75.63 -47.19 4.14
CA ALA A 15 -76.19 -47.13 2.79
C ALA A 15 -76.29 -48.50 2.07
N THR A 16 -75.92 -49.61 2.73
CA THR A 16 -75.76 -50.92 2.07
C THR A 16 -76.89 -51.93 2.34
N HIS A 17 -78.08 -51.51 2.79
CA HIS A 17 -79.27 -52.37 2.87
C HIS A 17 -80.49 -51.70 2.22
N GLY A 18 -80.69 -51.99 0.94
CA GLY A 18 -81.87 -51.58 0.18
C GLY A 18 -81.85 -52.26 -1.18
N ALA A 19 -82.35 -53.50 -1.22
CA ALA A 19 -82.46 -54.30 -2.42
C ALA A 19 -83.44 -53.69 -3.43
N ALA A 20 -83.13 -53.90 -4.70
CA ALA A 20 -83.88 -53.61 -5.91
C ALA A 20 -85.42 -53.59 -5.77
N GLU A 21 -86.02 -52.42 -5.99
CA GLU A 21 -87.35 -52.25 -6.59
C GLU A 21 -87.31 -51.07 -7.58
N ALA A 22 -88.01 -51.21 -8.70
CA ALA A 22 -88.21 -50.15 -9.71
C ALA A 22 -89.72 -49.94 -9.92
N PRO A 23 -90.17 -48.77 -10.41
CA PRO A 23 -89.69 -47.42 -10.22
C PRO A 23 -90.70 -46.65 -9.37
N ALA A 24 -90.44 -46.51 -8.07
CA ALA A 24 -91.06 -45.44 -7.32
C ALA A 24 -90.43 -44.12 -7.75
N GLY A 25 -91.21 -43.05 -7.84
CA GLY A 25 -90.74 -41.77 -8.40
C GLY A 25 -89.40 -41.33 -7.80
N ILE A 26 -88.67 -40.48 -8.52
CA ILE A 26 -87.32 -39.97 -8.15
C ILE A 26 -87.20 -39.56 -6.66
N PHE A 27 -88.32 -39.22 -6.01
CA PHE A 27 -88.42 -38.83 -4.61
C PHE A 27 -88.42 -39.97 -3.56
N GLU A 28 -88.63 -41.24 -3.94
CA GLU A 28 -88.65 -42.41 -3.03
C GLU A 28 -87.36 -43.26 -3.08
N ASP A 29 -86.45 -43.00 -4.03
CA ASP A 29 -85.14 -43.67 -4.10
C ASP A 29 -84.17 -43.04 -3.07
N PRO A 30 -83.63 -43.81 -2.10
CA PRO A 30 -82.61 -43.34 -1.16
C PRO A 30 -81.39 -42.73 -1.86
N THR A 31 -81.05 -43.23 -3.05
CA THR A 31 -79.94 -42.75 -3.88
C THR A 31 -80.15 -41.30 -4.31
N PHE A 32 -81.39 -40.86 -4.57
CA PHE A 32 -81.69 -39.48 -4.92
C PHE A 32 -81.43 -38.52 -3.75
N TRP A 33 -81.86 -38.88 -2.54
CA TRP A 33 -81.58 -38.06 -1.36
C TRP A 33 -80.10 -38.04 -0.98
N VAL A 34 -79.35 -39.13 -1.19
CA VAL A 34 -77.88 -39.13 -1.04
C VAL A 34 -77.21 -38.20 -2.07
N LEU A 35 -77.65 -38.21 -3.34
CA LEU A 35 -77.16 -37.29 -4.37
C LEU A 35 -77.45 -35.83 -4.00
N VAL A 36 -78.65 -35.53 -3.50
CA VAL A 36 -79.04 -34.19 -3.03
C VAL A 36 -78.18 -33.76 -1.84
N ALA A 37 -77.97 -34.63 -0.84
CA ALA A 37 -77.11 -34.34 0.30
C ALA A 37 -75.65 -34.10 -0.13
N PHE A 38 -75.12 -34.90 -1.06
CA PHE A 38 -73.79 -34.71 -1.65
C PHE A 38 -73.66 -33.38 -2.39
N LEU A 39 -74.66 -33.01 -3.20
CA LEU A 39 -74.71 -31.71 -3.88
C LEU A 39 -74.81 -30.55 -2.90
N VAL A 40 -75.56 -30.69 -1.80
CA VAL A 40 -75.64 -29.67 -0.74
C VAL A 40 -74.28 -29.51 -0.05
N VAL A 41 -73.58 -30.61 0.26
CA VAL A 41 -72.22 -30.55 0.83
C VAL A 41 -71.24 -29.89 -0.14
N ILE A 42 -71.27 -30.24 -1.43
CA ILE A 42 -70.44 -29.59 -2.46
C ILE A 42 -70.79 -28.11 -2.59
N ALA A 43 -72.08 -27.74 -2.57
CA ALA A 43 -72.52 -26.36 -2.66
C ALA A 43 -72.05 -25.55 -1.43
N ILE A 44 -72.07 -26.14 -0.23
CA ILE A 44 -71.52 -25.54 0.99
C ILE A 44 -70.00 -25.39 0.88
N LEU A 45 -69.27 -26.41 0.40
CA LEU A 45 -67.81 -26.34 0.22
C LEU A 45 -67.40 -25.32 -0.86
N ALA A 46 -68.16 -25.23 -1.93
CA ALA A 46 -67.97 -24.25 -3.00
C ALA A 46 -68.24 -22.83 -2.49
N ARG A 47 -69.29 -22.65 -1.67
CA ARG A 47 -69.64 -21.37 -1.05
C ARG A 47 -68.72 -20.98 0.11
N ALA A 48 -68.08 -21.96 0.76
CA ALA A 48 -67.08 -21.74 1.80
C ALA A 48 -65.68 -21.40 1.27
N ASP A 49 -65.52 -21.24 -0.07
CA ASP A 49 -64.28 -20.83 -0.75
C ASP A 49 -63.05 -21.70 -0.39
N VAL A 50 -63.25 -22.92 0.09
CA VAL A 50 -62.20 -23.90 0.39
C VAL A 50 -61.25 -24.11 -0.80
N PRO A 51 -61.72 -24.32 -2.04
CA PRO A 51 -60.82 -24.47 -3.19
C PRO A 51 -59.96 -23.22 -3.43
N LYS A 52 -60.50 -22.01 -3.26
CA LYS A 52 -59.74 -20.76 -3.42
C LYS A 52 -58.67 -20.60 -2.34
N ARG A 53 -58.92 -21.02 -1.10
CA ARG A 53 -57.92 -20.98 -0.03
C ARG A 53 -56.75 -21.93 -0.29
N ILE A 54 -57.02 -23.12 -0.82
CA ILE A 54 -55.96 -24.08 -1.17
C ILE A 54 -55.08 -23.50 -2.29
N VAL A 55 -55.71 -23.00 -3.37
CA VAL A 55 -54.98 -22.35 -4.48
C VAL A 55 -54.17 -21.16 -3.98
N GLY A 56 -54.74 -20.29 -3.14
CA GLY A 56 -54.02 -19.14 -2.58
C GLY A 56 -52.80 -19.51 -1.72
N VAL A 57 -52.82 -20.65 -1.01
CA VAL A 57 -51.64 -21.14 -0.27
C VAL A 57 -50.57 -21.66 -1.22
N LEU A 58 -50.95 -22.33 -2.30
CA LEU A 58 -50.01 -22.79 -3.33
C LEU A 58 -49.39 -21.60 -4.07
N ASP A 59 -50.19 -20.61 -4.45
CA ASP A 59 -49.71 -19.38 -5.10
C ASP A 59 -48.77 -18.61 -4.18
N LYS A 60 -49.08 -18.48 -2.90
CA LYS A 60 -48.18 -17.85 -1.92
C LYS A 60 -46.86 -18.59 -1.79
N ARG A 61 -46.87 -19.92 -1.84
CA ARG A 61 -45.63 -20.72 -1.85
C ARG A 61 -44.85 -20.53 -3.15
N ALA A 62 -45.53 -20.55 -4.30
CA ALA A 62 -44.89 -20.31 -5.59
C ALA A 62 -44.24 -18.92 -5.65
N GLN A 63 -44.92 -17.89 -5.16
CA GLN A 63 -44.38 -16.53 -5.04
C GLN A 63 -43.17 -16.48 -4.09
N SER A 64 -43.24 -17.10 -2.91
CA SER A 64 -42.10 -17.14 -1.97
C SER A 64 -40.87 -17.80 -2.60
N ILE A 65 -41.06 -18.91 -3.33
CA ILE A 65 -39.96 -19.62 -4.00
C ILE A 65 -39.39 -18.77 -5.14
N ALA A 66 -40.25 -18.10 -5.92
CA ALA A 66 -39.81 -17.19 -6.96
C ALA A 66 -38.97 -16.03 -6.38
N ASP A 67 -39.47 -15.39 -5.31
CA ASP A 67 -38.77 -14.32 -4.61
C ASP A 67 -37.42 -14.78 -4.04
N GLU A 68 -37.36 -15.98 -3.44
CA GLU A 68 -36.13 -16.56 -2.93
C GLU A 68 -35.12 -16.85 -4.06
N LEU A 69 -35.59 -17.39 -5.19
CA LEU A 69 -34.75 -17.67 -6.34
C LEU A 69 -34.20 -16.39 -6.98
N ASP A 70 -35.03 -15.35 -7.08
CA ASP A 70 -34.61 -14.06 -7.62
C ASP A 70 -33.62 -13.35 -6.69
N ARG A 71 -33.81 -13.43 -5.36
CA ARG A 71 -32.80 -12.97 -4.40
C ARG A 71 -31.50 -13.76 -4.50
N ALA A 72 -31.57 -15.08 -4.66
CA ALA A 72 -30.38 -15.91 -4.82
C ALA A 72 -29.61 -15.57 -6.11
N ARG A 73 -30.32 -15.28 -7.20
CA ARG A 73 -29.72 -14.80 -8.46
C ARG A 73 -29.06 -13.43 -8.27
N ALA A 74 -29.76 -12.48 -7.66
CA ALA A 74 -29.22 -11.15 -7.38
C ALA A 74 -27.94 -11.23 -6.53
N LEU A 75 -27.95 -12.01 -5.44
CA LEU A 75 -26.77 -12.24 -4.60
C LEU A 75 -25.61 -12.89 -5.36
N ARG A 76 -25.91 -13.82 -6.26
CA ARG A 76 -24.89 -14.48 -7.09
C ARG A 76 -24.27 -13.49 -8.07
N ASP A 77 -25.08 -12.64 -8.69
CA ASP A 77 -24.59 -11.63 -9.63
C ASP A 77 -23.77 -10.55 -8.90
N GLU A 78 -24.22 -10.08 -7.73
CA GLU A 78 -23.45 -9.17 -6.85
C GLU A 78 -22.10 -9.79 -6.43
N ALA A 79 -22.09 -11.07 -6.05
CA ALA A 79 -20.86 -11.78 -5.69
C ALA A 79 -19.89 -11.90 -6.88
N GLN A 80 -20.41 -12.13 -8.09
CA GLN A 80 -19.61 -12.16 -9.31
C GLN A 80 -19.04 -10.79 -9.66
N GLU A 81 -19.82 -9.72 -9.54
CA GLU A 81 -19.35 -8.35 -9.74
C GLU A 81 -18.25 -8.01 -8.73
N LEU A 82 -18.47 -8.35 -7.46
CA LEU A 82 -17.52 -8.09 -6.39
C LEU A 82 -16.21 -8.86 -6.62
N LEU A 83 -16.28 -10.13 -7.01
CA LEU A 83 -15.11 -10.94 -7.38
C LEU A 83 -14.35 -10.30 -8.54
N ALA A 84 -15.04 -9.91 -9.60
CA ALA A 84 -14.42 -9.26 -10.75
C ALA A 84 -13.75 -7.92 -10.36
N LYS A 85 -14.37 -7.16 -9.45
CA LYS A 85 -13.80 -5.92 -8.91
C LYS A 85 -12.55 -6.18 -8.07
N TYR A 86 -12.56 -7.19 -7.20
CA TYR A 86 -11.38 -7.56 -6.42
C TYR A 86 -10.24 -8.06 -7.32
N GLN A 87 -10.54 -8.88 -8.33
CA GLN A 87 -9.52 -9.33 -9.29
C GLN A 87 -8.91 -8.19 -10.10
N ARG A 88 -9.72 -7.20 -10.50
CA ARG A 88 -9.19 -5.97 -11.14
C ARG A 88 -8.29 -5.20 -10.19
N ARG A 89 -8.77 -4.94 -8.97
CA ARG A 89 -7.98 -4.23 -7.94
C ARG A 89 -6.70 -4.96 -7.58
N GLN A 90 -6.71 -6.28 -7.56
CA GLN A 90 -5.51 -7.07 -7.30
C GLN A 90 -4.48 -6.86 -8.42
N ARG A 91 -4.90 -6.96 -9.69
CA ARG A 91 -3.99 -6.71 -10.82
C ARG A 91 -3.48 -5.27 -10.84
N GLU A 92 -4.36 -4.30 -10.62
CA GLU A 92 -3.97 -2.88 -10.51
C GLU A 92 -2.94 -2.66 -9.38
N ALA A 93 -3.13 -3.29 -8.22
CA ALA A 93 -2.19 -3.20 -7.10
C ALA A 93 -0.86 -3.91 -7.38
N GLU A 94 -0.87 -5.05 -8.10
CA GLU A 94 0.33 -5.75 -8.54
C GLU A 94 1.12 -4.88 -9.55
N GLU A 95 0.45 -4.31 -10.55
CA GLU A 95 1.04 -3.39 -11.53
C GLU A 95 1.60 -2.12 -10.87
N GLU A 96 0.86 -1.53 -9.91
CA GLU A 96 1.32 -0.36 -9.16
C GLU A 96 2.54 -0.69 -8.30
N ALA A 97 2.56 -1.85 -7.64
CA ALA A 97 3.72 -2.30 -6.86
C ALA A 97 4.95 -2.51 -7.75
N GLU A 98 4.80 -3.14 -8.92
CA GLU A 98 5.88 -3.30 -9.89
C GLU A 98 6.39 -1.93 -10.38
N SER A 99 5.49 -1.00 -10.71
CA SER A 99 5.86 0.36 -11.10
C SER A 99 6.61 1.11 -9.99
N ILE A 100 6.20 0.97 -8.73
CA ILE A 100 6.88 1.58 -7.59
C ILE A 100 8.30 1.02 -7.44
N ILE A 101 8.46 -0.29 -7.57
CA ILE A 101 9.77 -0.95 -7.49
C ILE A 101 10.68 -0.47 -8.61
N GLU A 102 10.16 -0.38 -9.84
CA GLU A 102 10.94 0.06 -10.99
C GLU A 102 11.36 1.54 -10.85
N GLN A 103 10.44 2.42 -10.46
CA GLN A 103 10.76 3.81 -10.18
C GLN A 103 11.80 3.95 -9.07
N ALA A 104 11.67 3.18 -7.99
CA ALA A 104 12.62 3.19 -6.89
C ALA A 104 14.03 2.75 -7.33
N LYS A 105 14.14 1.78 -8.25
CA LYS A 105 15.44 1.38 -8.82
C LYS A 105 16.05 2.49 -9.66
N ILE A 106 15.26 3.08 -10.57
CA ILE A 106 15.72 4.20 -11.41
C ILE A 106 16.19 5.37 -10.55
N ASP A 107 15.43 5.71 -9.50
CA ASP A 107 15.82 6.77 -8.57
C ASP A 107 17.06 6.41 -7.76
N ALA A 108 17.19 5.16 -7.32
CA ALA A 108 18.38 4.69 -6.61
C ALA A 108 19.64 4.78 -7.49
N GLU A 109 19.55 4.37 -8.75
CA GLU A 109 20.65 4.49 -9.72
C GLU A 109 21.01 5.96 -9.97
N ARG A 110 20.02 6.82 -10.20
CA ARG A 110 20.23 8.26 -10.37
C ARG A 110 20.91 8.89 -9.16
N ILE A 111 20.44 8.58 -7.95
CA ILE A 111 21.04 9.08 -6.70
C ILE A 111 22.47 8.55 -6.54
N ALA A 112 22.73 7.30 -6.89
CA ALA A 112 24.06 6.71 -6.82
C ALA A 112 25.03 7.42 -7.78
N ASP A 113 24.60 7.71 -9.00
CA ASP A 113 25.41 8.41 -10.00
C ASP A 113 25.64 9.88 -9.61
N GLU A 114 24.62 10.59 -9.13
CA GLU A 114 24.76 11.94 -8.57
C GLU A 114 25.72 11.97 -7.37
N ALA A 115 25.64 10.97 -6.50
CA ALA A 115 26.53 10.85 -5.34
C ALA A 115 27.98 10.59 -5.77
N ARG A 116 28.21 9.72 -6.76
CA ARG A 116 29.54 9.46 -7.33
C ARG A 116 30.14 10.73 -7.92
N ALA A 117 29.39 11.44 -8.77
CA ALA A 117 29.84 12.69 -9.37
C ALA A 117 30.21 13.74 -8.31
N LYS A 118 29.38 13.90 -7.27
CA LYS A 118 29.68 14.81 -6.15
C LYS A 118 30.92 14.40 -5.36
N ILE A 119 31.12 13.10 -5.13
CA ILE A 119 32.30 12.59 -4.44
C ILE A 119 33.55 12.85 -5.27
N GLU A 120 33.52 12.60 -6.58
CA GLU A 120 34.63 12.88 -7.49
C GLU A 120 35.01 14.37 -7.48
N GLU A 121 34.02 15.26 -7.59
CA GLU A 121 34.24 16.71 -7.50
C GLU A 121 34.87 17.11 -6.14
N GLN A 122 34.36 16.55 -5.04
CA GLN A 122 34.90 16.82 -3.71
C GLN A 122 36.33 16.29 -3.55
N LEU A 123 36.65 15.12 -4.11
CA LEU A 123 37.99 14.55 -4.10
C LEU A 123 38.95 15.41 -4.91
N GLU A 124 38.57 15.86 -6.10
CA GLU A 124 39.41 16.75 -6.93
C GLU A 124 39.70 18.07 -6.20
N ARG A 125 38.67 18.68 -5.60
CA ARG A 125 38.83 19.91 -4.81
C ARG A 125 39.74 19.70 -3.60
N ARG A 126 39.61 18.57 -2.89
CA ARG A 126 40.47 18.22 -1.76
C ARG A 126 41.91 17.96 -2.19
N ALA A 127 42.11 17.29 -3.32
CA ALA A 127 43.44 17.05 -3.88
C ALA A 127 44.14 18.37 -4.20
N LYS A 128 43.48 19.29 -4.92
CA LYS A 128 44.02 20.63 -5.22
C LYS A 128 44.35 21.41 -3.95
N ALA A 129 43.45 21.41 -2.96
CA ALA A 129 43.70 22.08 -1.68
C ALA A 129 44.89 21.48 -0.90
N ALA A 130 45.08 20.16 -0.98
CA ALA A 130 46.22 19.47 -0.39
C ALA A 130 47.53 19.82 -1.11
N GLU A 131 47.54 19.80 -2.44
CA GLU A 131 48.68 20.21 -3.27
C GLU A 131 49.10 21.66 -2.97
N GLU A 132 48.15 22.59 -2.93
CA GLU A 132 48.44 23.98 -2.55
C GLU A 132 49.00 24.09 -1.12
N LYS A 133 48.51 23.28 -0.18
CA LYS A 133 49.01 23.28 1.20
C LYS A 133 50.44 22.74 1.26
N ILE A 134 50.75 21.71 0.49
CA ILE A 134 52.11 21.16 0.36
C ILE A 134 53.04 22.22 -0.24
N ALA A 135 52.65 22.84 -1.36
CA ALA A 135 53.46 23.89 -2.00
C ALA A 135 53.74 25.07 -1.07
N ARG A 136 52.72 25.51 -0.29
CA ARG A 136 52.90 26.55 0.74
C ARG A 136 53.87 26.11 1.85
N ALA A 137 53.76 24.87 2.32
CA ALA A 137 54.64 24.32 3.35
C ALA A 137 56.09 24.18 2.85
N GLU A 138 56.29 23.75 1.61
CA GLU A 138 57.61 23.68 0.97
C GLU A 138 58.26 25.06 0.86
N ALA A 139 57.52 26.04 0.36
CA ALA A 139 58.02 27.42 0.26
C ALA A 139 58.40 27.99 1.65
N GLN A 140 57.58 27.71 2.67
CA GLN A 140 57.87 28.12 4.05
C GLN A 140 59.11 27.42 4.61
N ALA A 141 59.26 26.11 4.38
CA ALA A 141 60.42 25.35 4.83
C ALA A 141 61.72 25.85 4.16
N ILE A 142 61.68 26.14 2.85
CA ILE A 142 62.83 26.72 2.13
C ILE A 142 63.19 28.09 2.71
N ALA A 143 62.20 28.94 2.97
CA ALA A 143 62.42 30.26 3.57
C ALA A 143 63.04 30.13 4.97
N GLU A 144 62.57 29.19 5.79
CA GLU A 144 63.11 28.94 7.13
C GLU A 144 64.55 28.43 7.09
N VAL A 145 64.86 27.47 6.20
CA VAL A 145 66.23 26.98 6.00
C VAL A 145 67.16 28.11 5.56
N ARG A 146 66.70 28.97 4.64
CA ARG A 146 67.48 30.12 4.20
C ARG A 146 67.74 31.11 5.34
N SER A 147 66.73 31.41 6.15
CA SER A 147 66.88 32.28 7.33
C SER A 147 67.91 31.72 8.30
N ARG A 148 67.76 30.45 8.71
CA ARG A 148 68.71 29.77 9.61
C ARG A 148 70.13 29.76 9.05
N THR A 149 70.28 29.58 7.74
CA THR A 149 71.59 29.61 7.08
C THR A 149 72.22 31.00 7.16
N VAL A 150 71.44 32.06 6.95
CA VAL A 150 71.90 33.45 7.08
C VAL A 150 72.30 33.74 8.54
N ASP A 151 71.51 33.29 9.51
CA ASP A 151 71.82 33.47 10.93
C ASP A 151 73.14 32.79 11.32
N ILE A 152 73.34 31.53 10.90
CA ILE A 152 74.60 30.79 11.12
C ILE A 152 75.78 31.48 10.43
N ALA A 153 75.60 31.97 9.20
CA ALA A 153 76.66 32.68 8.48
C ALA A 153 77.06 34.00 9.18
N ILE A 154 76.08 34.75 9.71
CA ILE A 154 76.33 35.97 10.50
C ILE A 154 77.05 35.62 11.80
N GLU A 155 76.65 34.56 12.49
CA GLU A 155 77.29 34.09 13.72
C GLU A 155 78.75 33.67 13.48
N ALA A 156 78.99 32.85 12.45
CA ALA A 156 80.34 32.45 12.05
C ALA A 156 81.20 33.66 11.62
N ALA A 157 80.63 34.62 10.90
CA ALA A 157 81.33 35.85 10.54
C ALA A 157 81.70 36.69 11.78
N ARG A 158 80.80 36.81 12.78
CA ARG A 158 81.10 37.46 14.06
C ARG A 158 82.24 36.77 14.79
N ASP A 159 82.26 35.44 14.84
CA ASP A 159 83.31 34.69 15.52
C ASP A 159 84.67 34.82 14.82
N ILE A 160 84.70 34.83 13.49
CA ILE A 160 85.92 35.09 12.71
C ILE A 160 86.42 36.52 12.97
N ILE A 161 85.53 37.52 12.93
CA ILE A 161 85.89 38.91 13.22
C ILE A 161 86.46 39.03 14.64
N ARG A 162 85.81 38.39 15.64
CA ARG A 162 86.24 38.41 17.04
C ARG A 162 87.60 37.75 17.24
N SER A 163 87.88 36.64 16.55
CA SER A 163 89.17 35.93 16.65
C SER A 163 90.32 36.59 15.90
N ARG A 164 90.02 37.41 14.87
CA ARG A 164 91.01 38.16 14.07
C ARG A 164 91.21 39.61 14.55
N MET A 165 90.43 40.08 15.52
CA MET A 165 90.49 41.46 16.03
C MET A 165 91.70 41.65 16.96
N ASP A 166 92.76 42.30 16.46
CA ASP A 166 93.83 42.87 17.30
C ASP A 166 93.56 44.36 17.64
N GLN A 167 94.36 44.94 18.54
CA GLN A 167 94.22 46.35 18.96
C GLN A 167 94.40 47.36 17.81
N GLY A 168 95.23 47.05 16.80
CA GLY A 168 95.44 47.89 15.63
C GLY A 168 94.25 47.86 14.65
N ALA A 169 93.63 46.70 14.46
CA ALA A 169 92.43 46.55 13.64
C ALA A 169 91.22 47.29 14.24
N GLN A 170 91.06 47.26 15.58
CA GLN A 170 90.01 48.02 16.27
C GLN A 170 90.18 49.54 16.12
N SER A 171 91.41 50.03 16.26
CA SER A 171 91.73 51.46 16.12
C SER A 171 91.45 51.97 14.71
N ALA A 172 91.85 51.22 13.68
CA ALA A 172 91.62 51.55 12.28
C ALA A 172 90.13 51.51 11.87
N LEU A 173 89.33 50.66 12.51
CA LEU A 173 87.87 50.64 12.31
C LEU A 173 87.19 51.84 12.99
N ALA A 174 87.66 52.26 14.17
CA ALA A 174 87.15 53.43 14.86
C ALA A 174 87.42 54.72 14.06
N GLU A 175 88.64 54.89 13.53
CA GLU A 175 88.97 56.04 12.67
C GLU A 175 88.15 56.06 11.38
N ARG A 176 87.96 54.91 10.70
CA ARG A 176 87.09 54.83 9.52
C ARG A 176 85.63 55.14 9.82
N ALA A 177 85.11 54.68 10.96
CA ALA A 177 83.73 54.98 11.37
C ALA A 177 83.54 56.47 11.69
N ILE A 178 84.56 57.13 12.27
CA ILE A 178 84.58 58.58 12.50
C ILE A 178 84.61 59.34 11.17
N ASP A 179 85.43 58.91 10.21
CA ASP A 179 85.49 59.50 8.86
C ASP A 179 84.17 59.32 8.08
N GLU A 180 83.53 58.16 8.16
CA GLU A 180 82.26 57.88 7.46
C GLU A 180 81.09 58.68 8.06
N LEU A 181 81.09 58.91 9.38
CA LEU A 181 80.15 59.84 10.03
C LEU A 181 80.42 61.29 9.62
N GLY A 182 81.68 61.68 9.55
CA GLY A 182 82.10 63.01 9.09
C GLY A 182 81.67 63.29 7.64
N GLY A 183 81.77 62.28 6.76
CA GLY A 183 81.37 62.39 5.35
C GLY A 183 79.86 62.35 5.08
N LYS A 184 79.03 61.93 6.04
CA LYS A 184 77.55 61.99 5.95
C LYS A 184 76.93 63.23 6.61
N LEU A 185 77.72 64.01 7.35
CA LEU A 185 77.30 65.22 8.07
C LEU A 185 77.81 66.52 7.43
N HIS A 186 78.48 66.44 6.28
CA HIS A 186 78.71 67.52 5.32
C HIS A 186 77.84 67.30 4.08
#